data_AF-A0A317F8T5-F1
#
_entry.id   AF-A0A317F8T5-F1
#
_cell.length_a   1.000
_cell.length_b   1.000
_cell.length_c   1.000
_cell.angle_alpha   90.00
_cell.angle_beta   90.00
_cell.angle_gamma   90.00
#
_symmetry.space_group_name_H-M   'P 1'
#
loop_
_entity.id
_entity.type
_entity.pdbx_description
1 polymer ?
#
loop_
_entity_poly.entity_id
_entity_poly.type
_entity_poly.pdbx_seq_one_letter_code
_entity_poly.pdbx_strand_id
1 'polypeptide(L)'
;MLRAGTLLLAVALCPGAGRGEQPMRVTTDSSAYCTELTQRFAAQATTMPASAVALAEEGQRLCQGGHVRTGIAKLRRALRVQQAGG
;
A
#
# COMPACT_ATOMS: atom_id res chain seq x y z
N MET A 1 39.27 -43.21 26.25
CA MET A 1 37.90 -43.53 25.79
C MET A 1 37.28 -42.25 25.24
N LEU A 2 37.36 -42.03 23.93
CA LEU A 2 36.87 -40.80 23.28
C LEU A 2 35.72 -41.19 22.34
N ARG A 3 34.46 -40.92 22.75
CA ARG A 3 33.30 -41.17 21.91
C ARG A 3 33.13 -39.99 20.96
N ALA A 4 33.35 -40.28 19.67
CA ALA A 4 33.06 -39.41 18.55
C ALA A 4 31.60 -38.95 18.60
N GLY A 5 31.41 -37.68 18.95
CA GLY A 5 30.10 -37.03 19.02
C GLY A 5 29.55 -36.85 17.61
N THR A 6 28.47 -37.56 17.35
CA THR A 6 27.69 -37.63 16.13
C THR A 6 27.33 -36.24 15.59
N LEU A 7 27.75 -35.97 14.36
CA LEU A 7 27.40 -34.80 13.57
C LEU A 7 25.87 -34.75 13.35
N LEU A 8 25.15 -33.93 14.11
CA LEU A 8 23.72 -33.69 13.85
C LEU A 8 23.56 -32.48 12.94
N LEU A 9 23.30 -32.81 11.67
CA LEU A 9 22.93 -31.94 10.58
C LEU A 9 21.57 -31.26 10.90
N ALA A 10 21.57 -30.02 11.36
CA ALA A 10 20.37 -29.20 11.45
C ALA A 10 20.30 -28.24 10.25
N VAL A 11 19.86 -28.76 9.10
CA VAL A 11 19.38 -27.91 7.99
C VAL A 11 18.11 -27.22 8.47
N ALA A 12 18.25 -25.99 8.92
CA ALA A 12 17.12 -25.11 9.19
C ALA A 12 16.46 -24.75 7.85
N LEU A 13 15.41 -25.48 7.48
CA LEU A 13 14.46 -25.02 6.47
C LEU A 13 13.77 -23.77 7.01
N CYS A 14 14.28 -22.59 6.63
CA CYS A 14 13.50 -21.37 6.73
C CYS A 14 12.42 -21.44 5.64
N PRO A 15 11.12 -21.49 5.97
CA PRO A 15 10.09 -21.16 5.01
C PRO A 15 10.22 -19.66 4.75
N GLY A 16 11.05 -19.30 3.76
CA GLY A 16 11.06 -17.96 3.19
C GLY A 16 9.65 -17.71 2.68
N ALA A 17 8.88 -16.94 3.44
CA ALA A 17 7.54 -16.52 3.08
C ALA A 17 7.57 -16.07 1.62
N GLY A 18 6.85 -16.81 0.77
CA GLY A 18 6.56 -16.40 -0.59
C GLY A 18 5.85 -15.05 -0.50
N ARG A 19 6.63 -13.98 -0.64
CA ARG A 19 6.12 -12.63 -0.74
C ARG A 19 5.37 -12.63 -2.06
N GLY A 20 4.05 -12.86 -1.99
CA GLY A 20 3.17 -12.83 -3.14
C GLY A 20 3.58 -11.66 -4.01
N GLU A 21 4.05 -11.98 -5.22
CA GLU A 21 4.60 -11.02 -6.15
C GLU A 21 3.44 -10.11 -6.54
N GLN A 22 3.25 -9.05 -5.77
CA GLN A 22 2.24 -8.06 -6.09
C GLN A 22 2.73 -7.43 -7.39
N PRO A 23 1.98 -7.57 -8.49
CA PRO A 23 2.41 -7.05 -9.76
C PRO A 23 2.76 -5.58 -9.57
N MET A 24 4.02 -5.23 -9.84
CA MET A 24 4.49 -3.86 -9.76
C MET A 24 3.69 -3.05 -10.77
N ARG A 25 2.59 -2.45 -10.31
CA ARG A 25 1.75 -1.60 -11.15
C ARG A 25 2.50 -0.29 -11.32
N VAL A 26 3.15 -0.14 -12.47
CA VAL A 26 3.71 1.13 -12.91
C VAL A 26 2.54 2.09 -13.11
N THR A 27 2.40 3.04 -12.20
CA THR A 27 1.38 4.08 -12.30
C THR A 27 2.05 5.32 -12.85
N THR A 28 1.63 5.77 -14.03
CA THR A 28 2.08 7.06 -14.55
C THR A 28 1.53 8.16 -13.64
N ASP A 29 2.44 9.01 -13.14
CA ASP A 29 2.10 10.22 -12.39
C ASP A 29 1.36 11.21 -13.32
N SER A 30 0.06 11.00 -13.48
CA SER A 30 -0.81 11.74 -14.39
C SER A 30 -2.04 12.26 -13.66
N SER A 31 -2.60 13.36 -14.18
CA SER A 31 -3.88 13.89 -13.72
C SER A 31 -5.00 12.85 -13.87
N ALA A 32 -4.99 12.07 -14.94
CA ALA A 32 -5.94 10.98 -15.17
C ALA A 32 -5.91 9.94 -14.03
N TYR A 33 -4.70 9.58 -13.55
CA TYR A 33 -4.55 8.64 -12.45
C TYR A 33 -5.02 9.23 -11.10
N CYS A 34 -4.81 10.53 -10.86
CA CYS A 34 -5.43 11.22 -9.72
C CYS A 34 -6.95 11.11 -9.74
N THR A 35 -7.57 11.30 -10.91
CA THR A 35 -9.03 11.19 -11.07
C THR A 35 -9.51 9.77 -10.77
N GLU A 36 -8.83 8.74 -11.27
CA GLU A 36 -9.15 7.34 -10.95
C GLU A 36 -9.12 7.09 -9.44
N LEU A 37 -8.06 7.53 -8.75
CA LEU A 37 -7.93 7.33 -7.31
C LEU A 37 -9.03 8.05 -6.52
N THR A 38 -9.39 9.26 -6.93
CA THR A 38 -10.46 10.04 -6.30
C THR A 38 -11.81 9.35 -6.48
N GLN A 39 -12.12 8.88 -7.68
CA GLN A 39 -13.35 8.14 -7.96
C GLN A 39 -13.41 6.83 -7.16
N ARG A 40 -12.30 6.10 -7.05
CA ARG A 40 -12.22 4.87 -6.25
C ARG A 40 -12.41 5.12 -4.76
N PHE A 41 -11.92 6.24 -4.25
CA PHE A 41 -12.16 6.64 -2.87
C PHE A 41 -13.65 6.94 -2.64
N ALA A 42 -14.26 7.75 -3.52
CA ALA A 42 -15.68 8.09 -3.46
C ALA A 42 -16.61 6.87 -3.61
N ALA A 43 -16.20 5.85 -4.38
CA ALA A 43 -16.99 4.65 -4.62
C ALA A 43 -17.11 3.70 -3.40
N GLN A 44 -16.28 3.86 -2.37
CA GLN A 44 -16.20 2.90 -1.24
C GLN A 44 -17.18 3.17 -0.07
N ALA A 45 -18.23 3.97 -0.28
CA ALA A 45 -19.43 4.09 0.57
C ALA A 45 -19.26 4.55 2.05
N THR A 46 -20.39 4.64 2.75
CA THR A 46 -20.96 5.84 3.41
C THR A 46 -20.31 6.34 4.71
N THR A 47 -19.52 5.53 5.41
CA THR A 47 -18.84 5.95 6.64
C THR A 47 -17.34 5.83 6.47
N MET A 48 -16.72 6.93 6.09
CA MET A 48 -15.26 7.02 5.98
C MET A 48 -14.70 7.67 7.26
N PRO A 49 -13.56 7.20 7.77
CA PRO A 49 -12.84 7.90 8.83
C PRO A 49 -12.56 9.34 8.40
N ALA A 50 -12.77 10.31 9.29
CA ALA A 50 -12.51 11.72 8.99
C ALA A 50 -11.06 11.96 8.51
N SER A 51 -10.11 11.18 9.03
CA SER A 51 -8.71 11.20 8.60
C SER A 51 -8.50 10.72 7.15
N ALA A 52 -9.29 9.74 6.69
CA ALA A 52 -9.26 9.28 5.30
C ALA A 52 -9.81 10.35 4.36
N VAL A 53 -10.93 10.99 4.74
CA VAL A 53 -11.54 12.08 3.98
C VAL A 53 -10.57 13.26 3.84
N ALA A 54 -9.98 13.72 4.95
CA ALA A 54 -9.01 14.82 4.93
C ALA A 54 -7.80 14.54 4.02
N LEU A 55 -7.29 13.30 4.03
CA LEU A 55 -6.20 12.89 3.14
C LEU A 55 -6.63 12.87 1.67
N ALA A 56 -7.85 12.45 1.38
CA ALA A 56 -8.36 12.41 0.02
C ALA A 56 -8.56 13.81 -0.55
N GLU A 57 -9.18 14.72 0.22
CA GLU A 57 -9.38 16.12 -0.18
C GLU A 57 -8.04 16.84 -0.42
N GLU A 58 -7.07 16.65 0.48
CA GLU A 58 -5.76 17.25 0.32
C GLU A 58 -5.01 16.68 -0.90
N GLY A 59 -5.10 15.36 -1.11
CA GLY A 59 -4.54 14.72 -2.30
C GLY A 59 -5.16 15.24 -3.59
N GLN A 60 -6.47 15.45 -3.62
CA GLN A 60 -7.19 16.02 -4.76
C GLN A 60 -6.74 17.46 -5.03
N ARG A 61 -6.64 18.32 -4.00
CA ARG A 61 -6.15 19.71 -4.15
C ARG A 61 -4.73 19.74 -4.73
N LEU A 62 -3.84 18.87 -4.26
CA LEU A 62 -2.48 18.77 -4.77
C LEU A 62 -2.43 18.36 -6.25
N CYS A 63 -3.25 17.38 -6.65
CA CYS A 63 -3.37 17.01 -8.06
C CYS A 63 -3.86 18.17 -8.92
N GLN A 64 -4.86 18.93 -8.46
CA GLN A 64 -5.38 20.11 -9.15
C GLN A 64 -4.34 21.24 -9.24
N GLY A 65 -3.46 21.38 -8.24
CA GLY A 65 -2.36 22.33 -8.22
C GLY A 65 -1.11 21.90 -9.01
N GLY A 66 -1.15 20.80 -9.75
CA GLY A 66 -0.02 20.29 -10.53
C GLY A 66 1.00 19.47 -9.72
N HIS A 67 0.80 19.30 -8.41
CA HIS A 67 1.61 18.43 -7.54
C HIS A 67 1.16 16.97 -7.61
N VAL A 68 1.11 16.43 -8.83
CA VAL A 68 0.51 15.12 -9.16
C VAL A 68 1.09 13.99 -8.32
N ARG A 69 2.43 13.89 -8.19
CA ARG A 69 3.11 12.87 -7.39
C ARG A 69 2.67 12.87 -5.92
N THR A 70 2.70 14.04 -5.30
CA THR A 70 2.33 14.22 -3.89
C THR A 70 0.83 13.95 -3.69
N GLY A 71 0.00 14.40 -4.63
CA GLY A 71 -1.43 14.14 -4.62
C GLY A 71 -1.77 12.65 -4.68
N ILE A 72 -1.14 11.91 -5.61
CA ILE A 72 -1.27 10.45 -5.73
C ILE A 72 -0.86 9.76 -4.43
N ALA A 73 0.27 10.16 -3.82
CA ALA A 73 0.74 9.57 -2.58
C ALA A 73 -0.27 9.75 -1.43
N LYS A 74 -0.90 10.93 -1.32
CA LYS A 74 -1.95 11.18 -0.31
C LYS A 74 -3.23 10.40 -0.59
N LEU A 75 -3.70 10.35 -1.84
CA LEU A 75 -4.88 9.57 -2.22
C LEU A 75 -4.69 8.07 -1.95
N ARG A 76 -3.52 7.52 -2.28
CA ARG A 76 -3.19 6.12 -1.94
C ARG A 76 -3.17 5.88 -0.43
N ARG A 77 -2.74 6.86 0.37
CA ARG A 77 -2.81 6.77 1.83
C ARG A 77 -4.26 6.82 2.31
N ALA A 78 -5.10 7.70 1.77
CA ALA A 78 -6.52 7.78 2.12
C ALA A 78 -7.22 6.43 1.92
N LEU A 79 -7.00 5.79 0.77
CA LEU A 79 -7.50 4.45 0.47
C LEU A 79 -7.02 3.39 1.47
N ARG A 80 -5.74 3.43 1.88
CA ARG A 80 -5.23 2.52 2.90
C ARG A 80 -5.85 2.76 4.28
N VAL A 81 -6.03 4.02 4.69
CA VAL A 81 -6.66 4.36 5.98
C VAL A 81 -8.11 3.89 6.01
N GLN A 82 -8.83 4.07 4.90
CA GLN A 82 -10.18 3.54 4.72
C GLN A 82 -10.22 2.01 4.85
N GLN A 83 -9.29 1.30 4.19
CA GLN A 83 -9.21 -0.17 4.24
C GLN A 83 -8.78 -0.72 5.61
N ALA A 84 -8.01 0.05 6.39
CA ALA A 84 -7.55 -0.36 7.71
C ALA A 84 -8.55 -0.04 8.83
N GLY A 85 -9.58 0.76 8.55
CA GLY A 85 -10.63 1.15 9.51
C GLY A 85 -11.96 0.41 9.33
N GLY A 86 -11.94 -0.75 8.67
CA GLY A 86 -13.07 -1.68 8.55
C GLY A 86 -13.06 -2.75 9.64
#